data_AF-A0A429PPN0-F1
#
_entry.id   AF-A0A429PPN0-F1
#
_cell.length_a   1.000
_cell.length_b   1.000
_cell.length_c   1.000
_cell.angle_alpha   90.00
_cell.angle_beta   90.00
_cell.angle_gamma   90.00
#
_symmetry.space_group_name_H-M   'P 1'
#
loop_
_entity.id
_entity.type
_entity.pdbx_description
1 polymer ?
#
loop_
_entity_poly.entity_id
_entity_poly.type
_entity_poly.pdbx_seq_one_letter_code
_entity_poly.pdbx_strand_id
1 'polypeptide(L)'
;MTKKPPTPKGWNDWDRILVDTNPRSDFAIINRIAGFAATSWACNSPDGPLKKPMPLMTVVDGAVHEALLHLLELGLIDIDADRYPVNRKRQAGDDA
;
A
#
# COMPACT_ATOMS: atom_id res chain seq x y z
N MET A 1 -4.36 -25.75 -0.83
CA MET A 1 -4.47 -24.36 -0.30
C MET A 1 -3.07 -23.86 -0.01
N THR A 2 -2.58 -22.87 -0.74
CA THR A 2 -1.30 -22.21 -0.44
C THR A 2 -1.44 -21.46 0.88
N LYS A 3 -0.57 -21.76 1.84
CA LYS A 3 -0.58 -21.10 3.15
C LYS A 3 -0.20 -19.64 2.94
N LYS A 4 -1.17 -18.73 3.12
CA LYS A 4 -0.96 -17.28 3.04
C LYS A 4 0.28 -16.89 3.90
N PRO A 5 1.19 -16.04 3.40
CA PRO A 5 2.42 -15.67 4.11
C PRO A 5 2.13 -15.04 5.48
N PRO A 6 3.06 -15.13 6.45
CA PRO A 6 2.87 -14.55 7.78
C PRO A 6 2.86 -13.02 7.74
N THR A 7 2.09 -12.38 8.63
CA THR A 7 2.11 -10.92 8.80
C THR A 7 3.49 -10.45 9.27
N PRO A 8 4.10 -9.43 8.64
CA PRO A 8 5.36 -8.86 9.11
C PRO A 8 5.27 -8.36 10.56
N LYS A 9 6.25 -8.70 11.40
CA LYS A 9 6.33 -8.26 12.82
C LYS A 9 7.46 -7.26 13.10
N GLY A 10 8.12 -6.75 12.05
CA GLY A 10 9.27 -5.85 12.16
C GLY A 10 10.04 -5.75 10.85
N TRP A 11 11.18 -5.07 10.86
CA TRP A 11 12.03 -4.75 9.71
C TRP A 11 12.96 -5.91 9.28
N ASN A 12 12.53 -7.16 9.47
CA ASN A 12 13.33 -8.34 9.12
C ASN A 12 13.23 -8.63 7.62
N ASP A 13 14.19 -9.39 7.08
CA ASP A 13 14.01 -9.99 5.76
C ASP A 13 12.83 -10.96 5.78
N TRP A 14 11.82 -10.66 4.98
CA TRP A 14 10.60 -11.46 4.88
C TRP A 14 10.71 -12.43 3.73
N ASP A 15 10.15 -13.63 3.91
CA ASP A 15 9.99 -14.58 2.82
C ASP A 15 9.21 -13.92 1.67
N ARG A 16 9.90 -13.73 0.55
CA ARG A 16 9.30 -13.14 -0.65
C ARG A 16 8.49 -14.19 -1.36
N ILE A 17 7.28 -13.82 -1.76
CA ILE A 17 6.52 -14.61 -2.72
C ILE A 17 7.25 -14.62 -4.06
N LEU A 18 7.23 -15.77 -4.75
CA LEU A 18 7.69 -15.83 -6.15
C LEU A 18 6.70 -15.03 -7.00
N VAL A 19 7.17 -13.95 -7.60
CA VAL A 19 6.38 -13.07 -8.47
C VAL A 19 6.90 -13.22 -9.90
N ASP A 20 6.01 -13.50 -10.85
CA ASP A 20 6.34 -13.39 -12.27
C ASP A 20 6.45 -11.91 -12.63
N THR A 21 7.64 -11.45 -13.03
CA THR A 21 7.89 -10.06 -13.43
C THR A 21 7.87 -9.87 -14.95
N ASN A 22 7.41 -10.86 -15.72
CA ASN A 22 7.25 -10.71 -17.16
C ASN A 22 6.38 -9.47 -17.48
N PRO A 23 6.70 -8.65 -18.50
CA PRO A 23 5.92 -7.47 -18.86
C PRO A 23 4.44 -7.71 -19.16
N ARG A 24 4.03 -8.95 -19.40
CA ARG A 24 2.65 -9.37 -19.65
C ARG A 24 1.99 -10.11 -18.49
N SER A 25 2.70 -10.28 -17.37
CA SER A 25 2.16 -10.90 -16.16
C SER A 25 1.11 -10.00 -15.49
N ASP A 26 0.23 -10.60 -14.69
CA ASP A 26 -0.73 -9.86 -13.86
C ASP A 26 -0.02 -8.88 -12.92
N PHE A 27 1.14 -9.26 -12.37
CA PHE A 27 1.96 -8.37 -11.56
C PHE A 27 2.40 -7.13 -12.34
N ALA A 28 2.89 -7.27 -13.57
CA ALA A 28 3.31 -6.12 -14.37
C ALA A 28 2.14 -5.18 -14.70
N ILE A 29 0.94 -5.73 -14.91
CA ILE A 29 -0.28 -4.95 -15.13
C ILE A 29 -0.66 -4.17 -13.86
N ILE A 30 -0.73 -4.85 -12.70
CA ILE A 30 -1.03 -4.24 -11.40
C ILE A 30 0.01 -3.17 -11.06
N ASN A 31 1.30 -3.46 -11.23
CA ASN A 31 2.38 -2.52 -10.99
C ASN A 31 2.28 -1.26 -11.87
N ARG A 32 1.86 -1.41 -13.14
CA ARG A 32 1.62 -0.26 -14.03
C ARG A 32 0.47 0.61 -13.53
N ILE A 33 -0.63 0.01 -13.08
CA ILE A 33 -1.79 0.74 -12.55
C ILE A 33 -1.40 1.50 -11.28
N ALA A 34 -0.77 0.81 -10.32
CA ALA A 34 -0.28 1.39 -9.07
C ALA A 34 0.72 2.53 -9.33
N GLY A 35 1.69 2.32 -10.23
CA GLY A 35 2.66 3.32 -10.60
C GLY A 35 2.04 4.56 -11.26
N PHE A 36 0.99 4.36 -12.07
CA PHE A 36 0.23 5.47 -12.65
C PHE A 36 -0.48 6.29 -11.57
N ALA A 37 -1.16 5.64 -10.62
CA ALA A 37 -1.81 6.32 -9.49
C ALA A 37 -0.81 7.14 -8.67
N ALA A 38 0.29 6.52 -8.25
CA ALA A 38 1.37 7.18 -7.50
C ALA A 38 1.96 8.38 -8.25
N THR A 39 2.25 8.22 -9.55
CA THR A 39 2.81 9.29 -10.38
C THR A 39 1.80 10.42 -10.60
N SER A 40 0.53 10.07 -10.83
CA SER A 40 -0.53 11.06 -11.02
C SER A 40 -0.73 11.89 -9.77
N TRP A 41 -0.76 11.27 -8.58
CA TRP A 41 -0.76 12.01 -7.32
C TRP A 41 0.47 12.90 -7.22
N ALA A 42 1.66 12.35 -7.42
CA ALA A 42 2.90 13.09 -7.21
C ALA A 42 3.00 14.36 -8.06
N CYS A 43 2.56 14.25 -9.32
CA CYS A 43 2.69 15.29 -10.32
C CYS A 43 1.48 16.24 -10.42
N ASN A 44 0.27 15.71 -10.26
CA ASN A 44 -0.97 16.41 -10.61
C ASN A 44 -1.82 16.77 -9.38
N SER A 45 -1.63 16.11 -8.24
CA SER A 45 -2.43 16.40 -7.04
C SER A 45 -2.07 17.77 -6.45
N PRO A 46 -3.05 18.55 -5.95
CA PRO A 46 -2.77 19.75 -5.16
C PRO A 46 -2.00 19.44 -3.87
N ASP A 47 -2.06 18.19 -3.40
CA ASP A 47 -1.36 17.71 -2.21
C ASP A 47 -0.03 17.01 -2.54
N GLY A 48 0.32 16.88 -3.82
CA GLY A 48 1.53 16.21 -4.26
C GLY A 48 2.81 17.05 -4.06
N PRO A 49 3.99 16.40 -4.01
CA PRO A 49 5.30 17.04 -3.82
C PRO A 49 5.64 18.15 -4.81
N LEU A 50 5.12 18.11 -6.05
CA LEU A 50 5.36 19.19 -7.02
C LEU A 50 4.63 20.49 -6.66
N LYS A 51 3.51 20.41 -5.94
CA LYS A 51 2.73 21.57 -5.48
C LYS A 51 3.07 21.95 -4.05
N LYS A 52 3.37 20.96 -3.21
CA LYS A 52 3.71 21.13 -1.79
C LYS A 52 5.01 20.38 -1.48
N PRO A 53 6.17 21.07 -1.47
CA PRO A 53 7.43 20.44 -1.11
C PRO A 53 7.33 19.75 0.25
N MET A 54 7.77 18.49 0.31
CA MET A 54 7.67 17.66 1.51
C MET A 54 8.91 16.74 1.64
N PRO A 55 9.20 16.21 2.84
CA PRO A 55 10.31 15.28 3.05
C PRO A 55 10.15 14.01 2.19
N LEU A 56 11.28 13.43 1.78
CA LEU A 56 11.30 12.24 0.91
C LEU A 56 10.48 11.08 1.48
N MET A 57 10.55 10.84 2.79
CA MET A 57 9.76 9.78 3.43
C MET A 57 8.26 10.00 3.27
N THR A 58 7.78 11.24 3.44
CA THR A 58 6.37 11.60 3.22
C THR A 58 5.96 11.41 1.76
N VAL A 59 6.85 11.68 0.80
CA VAL A 59 6.58 11.42 -0.63
C VAL A 59 6.38 9.93 -0.88
N VAL A 60 7.27 9.10 -0.34
CA VAL A 60 7.20 7.64 -0.50
C VAL A 60 5.91 7.11 0.13
N ASP A 61 5.59 7.54 1.34
CA ASP A 61 4.37 7.12 2.04
C ASP A 61 3.11 7.53 1.28
N GLY A 62 3.06 8.77 0.75
CA GLY A 62 1.94 9.25 -0.05
C GLY A 62 1.78 8.50 -1.38
N ALA A 63 2.89 8.24 -2.07
CA ALA A 63 2.87 7.45 -3.31
C ALA A 63 2.37 6.01 -3.08
N VAL A 64 2.81 5.38 -1.98
CA VAL A 64 2.34 4.04 -1.59
C VAL A 64 0.86 4.08 -1.21
N HIS A 65 0.42 5.09 -0.44
CA HIS A 65 -0.98 5.26 -0.06
C HIS A 65 -1.90 5.31 -1.28
N GLU A 66 -1.57 6.17 -2.25
CA GLU A 66 -2.38 6.37 -3.45
C GLU A 66 -2.42 5.16 -4.37
N ALA A 67 -1.29 4.47 -4.50
CA ALA A 67 -1.23 3.19 -5.20
C ALA A 67 -2.15 2.15 -4.56
N LEU A 68 -2.11 1.99 -3.23
CA LEU A 68 -2.95 1.04 -2.52
C LEU A 68 -4.44 1.38 -2.62
N LEU A 69 -4.79 2.67 -2.50
CA LEU A 69 -6.17 3.14 -2.60
C LEU A 69 -6.79 2.80 -3.97
N HIS A 70 -6.08 3.08 -5.06
CA HIS A 70 -6.58 2.76 -6.40
C HIS A 70 -6.69 1.26 -6.65
N LEU A 71 -5.75 0.46 -6.14
CA LEU A 71 -5.85 -1.00 -6.27
C LEU A 71 -7.04 -1.56 -5.48
N LEU A 72 -7.39 -0.97 -4.33
CA LEU A 72 -8.58 -1.31 -3.56
C LEU A 72 -9.87 -0.93 -4.28
N GLU A 73 -9.94 0.29 -4.83
CA GLU A 73 -11.10 0.78 -5.58
C GLU A 73 -11.42 -0.09 -6.81
N LEU A 74 -10.38 -0.62 -7.46
CA LEU A 74 -10.52 -1.55 -8.60
C LEU A 74 -10.78 -3.00 -8.17
N GLY A 75 -10.78 -3.31 -6.87
CA GLY A 75 -10.96 -4.67 -6.35
C GLY A 75 -9.80 -5.63 -6.66
N LEU A 76 -8.60 -5.10 -6.95
CA LEU A 76 -7.41 -5.89 -7.28
C LEU A 76 -6.68 -6.41 -6.02
N ILE A 77 -6.84 -5.71 -4.92
CA ILE A 77 -6.37 -6.13 -3.59
C ILE A 77 -7.51 -6.00 -2.58
N ASP A 78 -7.40 -6.73 -1.47
CA ASP A 78 -8.35 -6.69 -0.37
C ASP A 78 -7.62 -6.63 0.98
N ILE A 79 -8.24 -6.02 1.98
CA ILE A 79 -7.70 -5.92 3.33
C ILE A 79 -8.26 -7.08 4.15
N ASP A 80 -7.38 -8.03 4.46
CA ASP A 80 -7.67 -9.14 5.38
C ASP A 80 -7.68 -8.61 6.84
N ALA A 81 -8.81 -8.02 7.23
CA ALA A 81 -9.00 -7.40 8.54
C ALA A 81 -8.82 -8.39 9.71
N ASP A 82 -9.04 -9.69 9.48
CA ASP A 82 -8.87 -10.75 10.48
C ASP A 82 -7.39 -10.96 10.85
N ARG A 83 -6.46 -10.65 9.92
CA ARG A 83 -5.01 -10.74 10.15
C ARG A 83 -4.41 -9.52 10.81
N TYR A 84 -5.14 -8.41 10.82
CA TYR A 84 -4.74 -7.13 11.41
C TYR A 84 -5.67 -6.78 12.58
N PRO A 85 -5.64 -7.53 13.71
CA PRO A 85 -6.29 -7.13 14.94
C PRO A 85 -5.48 -6.01 15.61
N VAL A 86 -5.24 -4.91 14.91
CA VAL A 86 -4.60 -3.74 15.51
C VAL A 86 -5.66 -3.05 16.36
N ASN A 87 -5.66 -3.40 17.65
CA ASN A 87 -6.06 -2.54 18.78
C ASN A 87 -7.28 -1.62 18.57
N ARG A 88 -8.45 -2.16 18.19
CA ARG A 88 -9.74 -1.44 18.38
C ARG A 88 -10.04 -1.06 19.84
N LYS A 89 -9.20 -1.46 20.81
CA LYS A 89 -9.33 -1.12 22.23
C LYS A 89 -8.71 0.23 22.65
N ARG A 90 -8.03 0.97 21.76
CA ARG A 90 -7.34 2.23 22.15
C ARG A 90 -8.18 3.52 22.08
N GLN A 91 -9.51 3.43 22.01
CA GLN A 91 -10.39 4.61 22.00
C GLN A 91 -11.70 4.44 22.79
N ALA A 92 -11.81 3.42 23.66
CA ALA A 92 -12.98 3.22 24.51
C ALA A 92 -12.70 3.49 26.01
N GLY A 93 -11.64 4.24 26.34
CA GLY A 93 -11.20 4.40 27.73
C GLY A 93 -10.39 5.66 28.03
N ASP A 94 -10.55 6.73 27.25
CA ASP A 94 -10.06 8.09 27.62
C ASP A 94 -11.22 9.04 27.99
N ASP A 95 -12.42 8.49 28.23
CA ASP A 95 -13.51 9.19 28.91
C ASP A 95 -13.76 8.52 30.28
N ALA A 96 -12.90 8.83 31.25
CA ALA A 96 -13.15 8.59 32.68
C ALA A 96 -12.43 9.65 33.52
#